data_AF-A0A1Z2L799-F1
#
_entry.id   AF-A0A1Z2L799-F1
#
_cell.length_a   1.000
_cell.length_b   1.000
_cell.length_c   1.000
_cell.angle_alpha   90.00
_cell.angle_beta   90.00
_cell.angle_gamma   90.00
#
_symmetry.space_group_name_H-M   'P 1'
#
loop_
_entity.id
_entity.type
_entity.pdbx_description
1 polymer ?
#
loop_
_entity_poly.entity_id
_entity_poly.type
_entity_poly.pdbx_seq_one_letter_code
_entity_poly.pdbx_strand_id
1 'polypeptide(L)'
;MNAPLPGLPPVLALGQPRLTAGFDLAARLDRRSHLAVHGPPAQLTETELTTLAETVTLRGRGGAGFPLARKLRAVGLAARRRGIRPAVVVNGCEGEPACRKDAVLLARAPHLVLDGALLAAEALDAATLVVGVTRRTAEESVLEALAERGLTDRRGRTLRARVVRLPERLVSGESSALLRAADGGPPLPPGRHAHASEEGLGGAPTLLSNTETFAQLALAAHLGADHYASSGTAAEPGTLLLTVSGAVPDPRVVEAPSGVPLAHVLRSCGAGPDLQAVLTGGYHGAWLDAPTAYAAAVSREGLASCGGSLGAGALLPLPAGTCPLGEAVRVAHWLAAESAGQCGPCRLGLPSVAGALADVVSGGGRSALETVRQAAGAVRGRGACAHPDGAARFTLTALSAFTDDLAAHVLGGGCGRPTLGALPLPLAAGATEGSPESGERLAVDWTLCEGHGLCAGLLPELVRLGPDGYPALAEAGVPTHLRGRALRAVRRCPALALRLDRELGREAGQGN
;
A
#
# COMPACT_ATOMS: atom_id res chain seq x y z
N MET A 1 22.13 -16.18 -11.97
CA MET A 1 22.28 -14.87 -11.33
C MET A 1 20.90 -14.26 -11.23
N ASN A 2 20.29 -14.18 -10.04
CA ASN A 2 19.02 -13.48 -9.81
C ASN A 2 19.19 -12.54 -8.60
N ALA A 3 20.32 -11.83 -8.60
CA ALA A 3 20.71 -10.98 -7.49
C ALA A 3 19.75 -9.79 -7.39
N PRO A 4 19.26 -9.45 -6.18
CA PRO A 4 18.38 -8.31 -6.01
C PRO A 4 19.10 -7.01 -6.39
N LEU A 5 18.36 -6.10 -7.04
CA LEU A 5 18.81 -4.71 -7.18
C LEU A 5 18.82 -4.03 -5.80
N PRO A 6 19.70 -3.06 -5.55
CA PRO A 6 19.72 -2.32 -4.28
C PRO A 6 18.32 -1.78 -3.91
N GLY A 7 17.87 -2.12 -2.70
CA GLY A 7 16.56 -1.68 -2.19
C GLY A 7 15.34 -2.43 -2.76
N LEU A 8 15.53 -3.47 -3.56
CA LEU A 8 14.47 -4.33 -4.08
C LEU A 8 14.66 -5.78 -3.61
N PRO A 9 13.57 -6.50 -3.29
CA PRO A 9 13.67 -7.88 -2.85
C PRO A 9 14.06 -8.81 -4.02
N PRO A 10 14.62 -9.99 -3.72
CA PRO A 10 14.84 -11.02 -4.73
C PRO A 10 13.51 -11.52 -5.31
N VAL A 11 13.59 -12.06 -6.52
CA VAL A 11 12.44 -12.54 -7.29
C VAL A 11 12.46 -14.07 -7.36
N LEU A 12 11.31 -14.68 -7.12
CA LEU A 12 11.07 -16.11 -7.27
C LEU A 12 9.98 -16.33 -8.33
N ALA A 13 10.11 -17.35 -9.15
CA ALA A 13 9.05 -17.81 -10.04
C ALA A 13 8.61 -19.21 -9.62
N LEU A 14 7.31 -19.39 -9.40
CA LEU A 14 6.69 -20.68 -9.17
C LEU A 14 6.06 -21.14 -10.49
N GLY A 15 6.65 -22.13 -11.15
CA GLY A 15 6.29 -22.52 -12.51
C GLY A 15 7.05 -21.72 -13.57
N GLN A 16 6.54 -21.68 -14.80
CA GLN A 16 7.22 -21.01 -15.91
C GLN A 16 7.16 -19.48 -15.74
N PRO A 17 8.30 -18.78 -15.63
CA PRO A 17 8.30 -17.33 -15.54
C PRO A 17 7.79 -16.70 -16.83
N ARG A 18 6.90 -15.71 -16.71
CA ARG A 18 6.38 -14.94 -17.85
C ARG A 18 6.65 -13.46 -17.70
N LEU A 19 6.26 -12.85 -16.58
CA LEU A 19 6.56 -11.46 -16.24
C LEU A 19 8.02 -11.27 -15.83
N THR A 20 8.60 -12.31 -15.23
CA THR A 20 9.96 -12.32 -14.69
C THR A 20 10.94 -13.09 -15.59
N ALA A 21 10.51 -13.46 -16.81
CA ALA A 21 11.38 -14.10 -17.77
C ALA A 21 12.60 -13.20 -18.07
N GLY A 22 13.80 -13.79 -18.12
CA GLY A 22 15.05 -13.07 -18.35
C GLY A 22 15.69 -12.43 -17.10
N PHE A 23 15.03 -12.49 -15.93
CA PHE A 23 15.60 -11.99 -14.67
C PHE A 23 16.82 -12.80 -14.19
N ASP A 24 17.00 -14.00 -14.69
CA ASP A 24 18.18 -14.83 -14.45
C ASP A 24 19.37 -14.47 -15.36
N LEU A 25 19.10 -13.73 -16.45
CA LEU A 25 20.07 -13.33 -17.47
C LEU A 25 20.67 -11.95 -17.18
N ALA A 26 19.87 -11.00 -16.68
CA ALA A 26 20.30 -9.64 -16.41
C ALA A 26 19.61 -9.01 -15.19
N ALA A 27 20.29 -8.06 -14.56
CA ALA A 27 19.73 -7.29 -13.45
C ALA A 27 18.56 -6.40 -13.91
N ARG A 28 18.71 -5.75 -15.07
CA ARG A 28 17.68 -5.01 -15.81
C ARG A 28 17.71 -5.46 -17.28
N LEU A 29 16.54 -5.72 -17.85
CA LEU A 29 16.38 -6.01 -19.27
C LEU A 29 16.36 -4.68 -20.05
N ASP A 30 17.49 -4.35 -20.67
CA ASP A 30 17.55 -3.32 -21.70
C ASP A 30 16.72 -3.71 -22.93
N ARG A 31 16.56 -2.80 -23.91
CA ARG A 31 15.72 -3.04 -25.08
C ARG A 31 16.14 -4.30 -25.85
N ARG A 32 17.45 -4.53 -26.01
CA ARG A 32 17.95 -5.70 -26.75
C ARG A 32 17.61 -7.00 -26.04
N SER A 33 17.88 -7.07 -24.73
CA SER A 33 17.60 -8.25 -23.92
C SER A 33 16.11 -8.51 -23.80
N HIS A 34 15.31 -7.44 -23.64
CA HIS A 34 13.85 -7.51 -23.65
C HIS A 34 13.33 -8.12 -24.95
N LEU A 35 13.78 -7.64 -26.11
CA LEU A 35 13.37 -8.19 -27.41
C LEU A 35 13.81 -9.65 -27.60
N ALA A 36 14.95 -10.04 -27.04
CA ALA A 36 15.40 -11.43 -27.08
C ALA A 36 14.52 -12.36 -26.23
N VAL A 37 13.97 -11.86 -25.12
CA VAL A 37 13.13 -12.63 -24.18
C VAL A 37 11.66 -12.63 -24.59
N HIS A 38 11.11 -11.46 -24.91
CA HIS A 38 9.68 -11.23 -25.12
C HIS A 38 9.32 -10.93 -26.58
N GLY A 39 10.28 -10.91 -27.49
CA GLY A 39 10.05 -10.56 -28.89
C GLY A 39 9.62 -9.10 -29.10
N PRO A 40 9.30 -8.72 -30.35
CA PRO A 40 8.78 -7.40 -30.66
C PRO A 40 7.33 -7.22 -30.14
N PRO A 41 6.92 -5.98 -29.82
CA PRO A 41 5.56 -5.71 -29.38
C PRO A 41 4.55 -6.07 -30.48
N ALA A 42 3.47 -6.74 -30.09
CA ALA A 42 2.36 -7.04 -30.98
C ALA A 42 1.65 -5.76 -31.43
N GLN A 43 0.91 -5.85 -32.54
CA GLN A 43 0.11 -4.75 -33.08
C GLN A 43 -1.35 -5.18 -33.11
N LEU A 44 -2.20 -4.49 -32.35
CA LEU A 44 -3.62 -4.79 -32.27
C LEU A 44 -4.43 -3.49 -32.41
N THR A 45 -5.53 -3.56 -33.15
CA THR A 45 -6.55 -2.52 -33.17
C THR A 45 -7.25 -2.42 -31.82
N GLU A 46 -8.00 -1.34 -31.58
CA GLU A 46 -8.81 -1.19 -30.36
C GLU A 46 -9.74 -2.39 -30.13
N THR A 47 -10.39 -2.87 -31.18
CA THR A 47 -11.32 -4.00 -31.12
C THR A 47 -10.58 -5.29 -30.77
N GLU A 48 -9.47 -5.60 -31.44
CA GLU A 48 -8.68 -6.80 -31.17
C GLU A 48 -8.09 -6.79 -29.76
N LEU A 49 -7.54 -5.66 -29.31
CA LEU A 49 -6.97 -5.50 -27.97
C LEU A 49 -8.04 -5.68 -26.89
N THR A 50 -9.23 -5.10 -27.11
CA THR A 50 -10.36 -5.22 -26.20
C THR A 50 -10.86 -6.66 -26.13
N THR A 51 -11.03 -7.32 -27.28
CA THR A 51 -11.44 -8.72 -27.37
C THR A 51 -10.43 -9.61 -26.67
N LEU A 52 -9.13 -9.45 -26.92
CA LEU A 52 -8.07 -10.20 -26.24
C LEU A 52 -8.15 -10.04 -24.72
N ALA A 53 -8.25 -8.80 -24.23
CA ALA A 53 -8.36 -8.52 -22.80
C ALA A 53 -9.64 -9.12 -22.17
N GLU A 54 -10.71 -9.26 -22.95
CA GLU A 54 -11.97 -9.88 -22.53
C GLU A 54 -11.84 -11.41 -22.51
N THR A 55 -11.28 -12.01 -23.56
CA THR A 55 -11.05 -13.46 -23.68
C THR A 55 -10.18 -14.00 -22.54
N VAL A 56 -9.09 -13.29 -22.21
CA VAL A 56 -8.22 -13.69 -21.08
C VAL A 56 -8.70 -13.14 -19.73
N THR A 57 -9.90 -12.56 -19.68
CA THR A 57 -10.50 -12.00 -18.45
C THR A 57 -9.52 -11.10 -17.69
N LEU A 58 -8.79 -10.22 -18.39
CA LEU A 58 -7.72 -9.44 -17.78
C LEU A 58 -8.29 -8.42 -16.79
N ARG A 59 -7.99 -8.60 -15.51
CA ARG A 59 -8.44 -7.71 -14.42
C ARG A 59 -7.27 -6.85 -13.93
N GLY A 60 -7.58 -5.62 -13.50
CA GLY A 60 -6.59 -4.72 -12.91
C GLY A 60 -5.83 -5.35 -11.74
N ARG A 61 -4.52 -5.17 -11.71
CA ARG A 61 -3.58 -5.74 -10.72
C ARG A 61 -3.20 -4.78 -9.58
N GLY A 62 -3.89 -3.65 -9.46
CA GLY A 62 -3.67 -2.63 -8.41
C GLY A 62 -4.74 -2.63 -7.32
N GLY A 63 -5.22 -3.78 -6.84
CA GLY A 63 -6.22 -3.85 -5.77
C GLY A 63 -7.66 -4.04 -6.23
N ALA A 64 -8.21 -3.12 -7.03
CA ALA A 64 -9.64 -3.08 -7.32
C ALA A 64 -10.15 -4.22 -8.24
N GLY A 65 -9.28 -4.85 -9.04
CA GLY A 65 -9.68 -5.97 -9.91
C GLY A 65 -10.70 -5.60 -10.99
N PHE A 66 -10.77 -4.34 -11.42
CA PHE A 66 -11.73 -3.93 -12.44
C PHE A 66 -11.36 -4.52 -13.83
N PRO A 67 -12.32 -5.03 -14.63
CA PRO A 67 -12.04 -5.61 -15.95
C PRO A 67 -11.41 -4.61 -16.93
N LEU A 68 -10.26 -4.96 -17.50
CA LEU A 68 -9.50 -4.06 -18.39
C LEU A 68 -10.25 -3.79 -19.70
N ALA A 69 -10.87 -4.79 -20.31
CA ALA A 69 -11.66 -4.64 -21.54
C ALA A 69 -12.75 -3.56 -21.38
N ARG A 70 -13.43 -3.53 -20.23
CA ARG A 70 -14.43 -2.50 -19.93
C ARG A 70 -13.81 -1.10 -19.81
N LYS A 71 -12.60 -0.97 -19.25
CA LYS A 71 -11.88 0.33 -19.23
C LYS A 71 -11.52 0.78 -20.64
N LEU A 72 -10.98 -0.12 -21.46
CA LEU A 72 -10.62 0.18 -22.86
C LEU A 72 -11.84 0.71 -23.64
N ARG A 73 -12.97 -0.03 -23.60
CA ARG A 73 -14.23 0.40 -24.23
C ARG A 73 -14.70 1.77 -23.74
N ALA A 74 -14.66 2.00 -22.43
CA ALA A 74 -15.12 3.26 -21.84
C ALA A 74 -14.28 4.46 -22.32
N VAL A 75 -12.94 4.31 -22.33
CA VAL A 75 -12.01 5.36 -22.80
C VAL A 75 -12.19 5.62 -24.30
N GLY A 76 -12.22 4.57 -25.12
CA GLY A 76 -12.38 4.72 -26.58
C GLY A 76 -13.72 5.35 -26.97
N LEU A 77 -14.79 4.97 -26.27
CA LEU A 77 -16.11 5.59 -26.46
C LEU A 77 -16.15 7.05 -26.01
N ALA A 78 -15.53 7.39 -24.88
CA ALA A 78 -15.44 8.77 -24.41
C ALA A 78 -14.59 9.64 -25.36
N ALA A 79 -13.47 9.11 -25.84
CA ALA A 79 -12.59 9.77 -26.82
C ALA A 79 -13.34 10.12 -28.11
N ARG A 80 -14.06 9.15 -28.69
CA ARG A 80 -14.89 9.36 -29.89
C ARG A 80 -16.01 10.37 -29.66
N ARG A 81 -16.74 10.25 -28.56
CA ARG A 81 -17.86 11.15 -28.25
C ARG A 81 -17.42 12.60 -28.04
N ARG A 82 -16.24 12.82 -27.47
CA ARG A 82 -15.72 14.15 -27.15
C ARG A 82 -14.81 14.74 -28.23
N GLY A 83 -14.35 13.93 -29.19
CA GLY A 83 -13.35 14.35 -30.18
C GLY A 83 -11.99 14.69 -29.56
N ILE A 84 -11.66 14.09 -28.41
CA ILE A 84 -10.42 14.36 -27.66
C ILE A 84 -9.57 13.09 -27.66
N ARG A 85 -8.30 13.21 -28.07
CA ARG A 85 -7.34 12.10 -28.02
C ARG A 85 -7.10 11.71 -26.55
N PRO A 86 -7.18 10.41 -26.21
CA PRO A 86 -7.06 9.97 -24.83
C PRO A 86 -5.62 10.07 -24.30
N ALA A 87 -5.48 9.85 -23.00
CA ALA A 87 -4.20 9.63 -22.34
C ALA A 87 -4.09 8.20 -21.81
N VAL A 88 -2.86 7.69 -21.70
CA VAL A 88 -2.54 6.44 -20.99
C VAL A 88 -1.71 6.79 -19.76
N VAL A 89 -2.09 6.24 -18.61
CA VAL A 89 -1.38 6.45 -17.35
C VAL A 89 -1.04 5.09 -16.73
N VAL A 90 0.25 4.84 -16.60
CA VAL A 90 0.80 3.69 -15.87
C VAL A 90 0.96 4.08 -14.41
N ASN A 91 0.21 3.43 -13.54
CA ASN A 91 0.35 3.59 -12.10
C ASN A 91 1.40 2.58 -11.57
N GLY A 92 2.63 3.06 -11.43
CA GLY A 92 3.73 2.41 -10.72
C GLY A 92 4.02 3.02 -9.35
N CYS A 93 3.08 3.81 -8.82
CA CYS A 93 3.19 4.34 -7.48
C CYS A 93 2.90 3.24 -6.47
N GLU A 94 3.95 2.80 -5.78
CA GLU A 94 3.87 1.79 -4.73
C GLU A 94 4.24 2.48 -3.42
N GLY A 95 3.23 2.75 -2.60
CA GLY A 95 3.37 3.43 -1.30
C GLY A 95 3.07 2.54 -0.10
N GLU A 96 2.64 1.30 -0.35
CA GLU A 96 2.44 0.33 0.72
C GLU A 96 3.79 -0.35 1.07
N PRO A 97 4.21 -0.34 2.34
CA PRO A 97 5.49 -0.90 2.76
C PRO A 97 5.67 -2.38 2.43
N ALA A 98 4.57 -3.13 2.42
CA ALA A 98 4.54 -4.57 2.17
C ALA A 98 4.51 -4.95 0.68
N CYS A 99 4.42 -3.98 -0.25
CA CYS A 99 4.34 -4.22 -1.69
C CYS A 99 5.64 -3.82 -2.38
N ARG A 100 6.19 -4.68 -3.23
CA ARG A 100 7.41 -4.42 -4.03
C ARG A 100 7.29 -4.83 -5.49
N LYS A 101 6.15 -5.38 -5.91
CA LYS A 101 5.99 -6.05 -7.21
C LYS A 101 6.13 -5.06 -8.37
N ASP A 102 5.54 -3.87 -8.24
CA ASP A 102 5.52 -2.89 -9.32
C ASP A 102 6.89 -2.20 -9.43
N ALA A 103 7.53 -1.91 -8.28
CA ALA A 103 8.88 -1.40 -8.25
C ALA A 103 9.88 -2.36 -8.89
N VAL A 104 9.79 -3.66 -8.58
CA VAL A 104 10.62 -4.69 -9.23
C VAL A 104 10.39 -4.74 -10.73
N LEU A 105 9.12 -4.74 -11.16
CA LEU A 105 8.78 -4.85 -12.57
C LEU A 105 9.29 -3.64 -13.39
N LEU A 106 9.13 -2.42 -12.87
CA LEU A 106 9.65 -1.19 -13.52
C LEU A 106 11.17 -1.11 -13.50
N ALA A 107 11.82 -1.57 -12.42
CA ALA A 107 13.28 -1.54 -12.32
C ALA A 107 13.96 -2.59 -13.22
N ARG A 108 13.32 -3.76 -13.41
CA ARG A 108 13.95 -4.90 -14.06
C ARG A 108 13.43 -5.22 -15.46
N ALA A 109 12.14 -5.01 -15.74
CA ALA A 109 11.53 -5.19 -17.06
C ALA A 109 10.66 -3.97 -17.47
N PRO A 110 11.24 -2.75 -17.50
CA PRO A 110 10.48 -1.54 -17.87
C PRO A 110 9.86 -1.66 -19.27
N HIS A 111 10.56 -2.30 -20.21
CA HIS A 111 10.07 -2.45 -21.59
C HIS A 111 8.80 -3.29 -21.70
N LEU A 112 8.63 -4.32 -20.87
CA LEU A 112 7.41 -5.14 -20.87
C LEU A 112 6.19 -4.32 -20.43
N VAL A 113 6.36 -3.47 -19.42
CA VAL A 113 5.32 -2.53 -18.99
C VAL A 113 5.02 -1.51 -20.09
N LEU A 114 6.07 -0.94 -20.69
CA LEU A 114 5.93 0.04 -21.76
C LEU A 114 5.31 -0.55 -23.02
N ASP A 115 5.58 -1.81 -23.37
CA ASP A 115 4.97 -2.47 -24.52
C ASP A 115 3.45 -2.56 -24.36
N GLY A 116 2.94 -2.89 -23.17
CA GLY A 116 1.50 -2.88 -22.91
C GLY A 116 0.90 -1.48 -22.90
N ALA A 117 1.60 -0.50 -22.34
CA ALA A 117 1.15 0.89 -22.30
C ALA A 117 1.11 1.51 -23.70
N LEU A 118 2.11 1.26 -24.53
CA LEU A 118 2.17 1.73 -25.91
C LEU A 118 1.20 1.00 -26.83
N LEU A 119 1.01 -0.31 -26.63
CA LEU A 119 -0.03 -1.07 -27.33
C LEU A 119 -1.41 -0.45 -27.09
N ALA A 120 -1.74 -0.15 -25.83
CA ALA A 120 -2.99 0.52 -25.50
C ALA A 120 -3.06 1.96 -26.05
N ALA A 121 -1.94 2.70 -26.00
CA ALA A 121 -1.87 4.06 -26.53
C ALA A 121 -2.10 4.09 -28.04
N GLU A 122 -1.50 3.17 -28.80
CA GLU A 122 -1.68 3.07 -30.24
C GLU A 122 -3.11 2.66 -30.60
N ALA A 123 -3.64 1.64 -29.91
CA ALA A 123 -4.99 1.13 -30.14
C ALA A 123 -6.06 2.22 -29.90
N LEU A 124 -5.90 3.04 -28.87
CA LEU A 124 -6.82 4.13 -28.50
C LEU A 124 -6.51 5.48 -29.17
N ASP A 125 -5.46 5.54 -29.99
CA ASP A 125 -4.93 6.79 -30.55
C ASP A 125 -4.62 7.89 -29.50
N ALA A 126 -3.98 7.49 -28.40
CA ALA A 126 -3.62 8.37 -27.30
C ALA A 126 -2.54 9.39 -27.71
N ALA A 127 -2.64 10.59 -27.15
CA ALA A 127 -1.67 11.68 -27.39
C ALA A 127 -0.56 11.77 -26.33
N THR A 128 -0.79 11.15 -25.16
CA THR A 128 0.05 11.30 -23.99
C THR A 128 0.17 9.98 -23.23
N LEU A 129 1.39 9.66 -22.79
CA LEU A 129 1.69 8.60 -21.84
C LEU A 129 2.33 9.21 -20.59
N VAL A 130 1.82 8.85 -19.42
CA VAL A 130 2.45 9.20 -18.14
C VAL A 130 2.75 7.92 -17.37
N VAL A 131 3.96 7.80 -16.84
CA VAL A 131 4.32 6.76 -15.89
C VAL A 131 4.51 7.40 -14.51
N GLY A 132 3.60 7.11 -13.59
CA GLY A 132 3.71 7.52 -12.19
C GLY A 132 4.57 6.54 -11.42
N VAL A 133 5.56 7.04 -10.67
CA VAL A 133 6.46 6.21 -9.85
C VAL A 133 6.68 6.86 -8.48
N THR A 134 7.04 6.07 -7.48
CA THR A 134 7.46 6.58 -6.16
C THR A 134 8.97 6.49 -5.94
N ARG A 135 9.61 5.47 -6.51
CA ARG A 135 11.03 5.15 -6.29
C ARG A 135 11.91 5.70 -7.41
N ARG A 136 13.08 6.19 -7.02
CA ARG A 136 14.12 6.69 -7.95
C ARG A 136 14.63 5.60 -8.90
N THR A 137 14.83 4.38 -8.41
CA THR A 137 15.28 3.26 -9.25
C THR A 137 14.30 2.92 -10.37
N ALA A 138 12.99 3.02 -10.10
CA ALA A 138 11.96 2.84 -11.12
C ALA A 138 11.93 4.03 -12.10
N GLU A 139 12.06 5.26 -11.60
CA GLU A 139 12.16 6.46 -12.43
C GLU A 139 13.30 6.39 -13.44
N GLU A 140 14.52 6.11 -12.96
CA GLU A 140 15.73 6.01 -13.80
C GLU A 140 15.57 4.91 -14.86
N SER A 141 15.14 3.71 -14.44
CA SER A 141 14.94 2.57 -15.35
C SER A 141 13.92 2.85 -16.47
N VAL A 142 12.81 3.53 -16.14
CA VAL A 142 11.77 3.87 -17.12
C VAL A 142 12.26 4.98 -18.06
N LEU A 143 12.96 5.99 -17.57
CA LEU A 143 13.53 7.05 -18.40
C LEU A 143 14.53 6.48 -19.41
N GLU A 144 15.42 5.59 -18.98
CA GLU A 144 16.33 4.85 -19.87
C GLU A 144 15.55 4.04 -20.91
N ALA A 145 14.51 3.31 -20.50
CA ALA A 145 13.72 2.49 -21.41
C ALA A 145 12.97 3.33 -22.46
N LEU A 146 12.46 4.51 -22.09
CA LEU A 146 11.84 5.44 -23.02
C LEU A 146 12.86 5.98 -24.04
N ALA A 147 14.09 6.28 -23.59
CA ALA A 147 15.18 6.73 -24.47
C ALA A 147 15.64 5.64 -25.45
N GLU A 148 15.71 4.38 -25.01
CA GLU A 148 16.15 3.25 -25.82
C GLU A 148 15.23 2.90 -27.00
N ARG A 149 13.91 3.16 -26.91
CA ARG A 149 12.93 2.64 -27.88
C ARG A 149 12.35 3.66 -28.87
N GLY A 150 12.43 4.95 -28.58
CA GLY A 150 11.73 5.99 -29.35
C GLY A 150 10.19 5.97 -29.16
N LEU A 151 9.53 7.10 -29.41
CA LEU A 151 8.10 7.31 -29.11
C LEU A 151 7.24 7.61 -30.34
N THR A 152 7.81 7.44 -31.53
CA THR A 152 7.06 7.63 -32.78
C THR A 152 6.36 6.33 -33.14
N ASP A 153 5.02 6.40 -33.24
CA ASP A 153 4.22 5.28 -33.71
C ASP A 153 4.42 5.04 -35.22
N ARG A 154 3.94 3.90 -35.72
CA ARG A 154 4.04 3.54 -37.14
C ARG A 154 3.32 4.49 -38.10
N ARG A 155 2.44 5.36 -37.60
CA ARG A 155 1.76 6.40 -38.39
C ARG A 155 2.58 7.69 -38.44
N GLY A 156 3.83 7.66 -37.96
CA GLY A 156 4.72 8.80 -37.89
C GLY A 156 4.36 9.78 -36.78
N ARG A 157 3.49 9.41 -35.84
CA ARG A 157 3.01 10.31 -34.79
C ARG A 157 3.81 10.08 -33.51
N THR A 158 4.34 11.16 -32.96
CA THR A 158 5.11 11.09 -31.73
C THR A 158 4.20 11.15 -30.51
N LEU A 159 4.22 10.10 -29.69
CA LEU A 159 3.56 10.05 -28.40
C LEU A 159 4.36 10.89 -27.39
N ARG A 160 3.67 11.76 -26.64
CA ARG A 160 4.31 12.53 -25.57
C ARG A 160 4.36 11.68 -24.31
N ALA A 161 5.53 11.09 -24.01
CA ALA A 161 5.73 10.32 -22.79
C ALA A 161 6.48 11.14 -21.73
N ARG A 162 6.09 11.02 -20.46
CA ARG A 162 6.84 11.53 -19.32
C ARG A 162 6.72 10.64 -18.10
N VAL A 163 7.70 10.72 -17.21
CA VAL A 163 7.68 10.08 -15.89
C VAL A 163 7.39 11.15 -14.84
N VAL A 164 6.54 10.82 -13.87
CA VAL A 164 6.21 11.70 -12.74
C VAL A 164 6.52 10.95 -11.47
N ARG A 165 7.49 11.46 -10.69
CA ARG A 165 7.82 10.92 -9.37
C ARG A 165 6.96 11.56 -8.28
N LEU A 166 6.25 10.73 -7.53
CA LEU A 166 5.43 11.12 -6.39
C LEU A 166 6.14 10.79 -5.08
N PRO A 167 5.78 11.46 -3.96
CA PRO A 167 6.21 11.04 -2.64
C PRO A 167 5.80 9.59 -2.34
N GLU A 168 6.63 8.84 -1.63
CA GLU A 168 6.30 7.48 -1.19
C GLU A 168 5.31 7.54 -0.01
N ARG A 169 4.02 7.68 -0.35
CA ARG A 169 2.89 7.59 0.57
C ARG A 169 1.85 6.63 0.02
N LEU A 170 1.09 5.99 0.90
CA LEU A 170 0.02 5.07 0.48
C LEU A 170 -1.00 5.78 -0.43
N VAL A 171 -1.39 7.00 -0.07
CA VAL A 171 -2.35 7.81 -0.85
C VAL A 171 -1.83 8.16 -2.25
N SER A 172 -0.51 8.23 -2.46
CA SER A 172 0.06 8.58 -3.76
C SER A 172 -0.15 7.48 -4.82
N GLY A 173 -0.45 6.25 -4.40
CA GLY A 173 -0.88 5.15 -5.27
C GLY A 173 -2.35 5.22 -5.69
N GLU A 174 -3.15 6.09 -5.08
CA GLU A 174 -4.56 6.27 -5.44
C GLU A 174 -4.67 6.89 -6.84
N SER A 175 -5.59 6.39 -7.67
CA SER A 175 -5.65 6.70 -9.11
C SER A 175 -5.89 8.18 -9.38
N SER A 176 -6.82 8.81 -8.66
CA SER A 176 -7.13 10.23 -8.83
C SER A 176 -6.06 11.15 -8.23
N ALA A 177 -5.39 10.71 -7.16
CA ALA A 177 -4.21 11.39 -6.61
C ALA A 177 -3.05 11.43 -7.61
N LEU A 178 -2.78 10.32 -8.29
CA LEU A 178 -1.78 10.24 -9.36
C LEU A 178 -2.12 11.17 -10.54
N LEU A 179 -3.37 11.15 -11.01
CA LEU A 179 -3.80 12.03 -12.10
C LEU A 179 -3.61 13.51 -11.74
N ARG A 180 -4.04 13.90 -10.54
CA ARG A 180 -3.89 15.26 -10.05
C ARG A 180 -2.42 15.68 -9.95
N ALA A 181 -1.55 14.80 -9.47
CA ALA A 181 -0.11 15.05 -9.43
C ALA A 181 0.50 15.18 -10.83
N ALA A 182 0.07 14.34 -11.77
CA ALA A 182 0.52 14.38 -13.16
C ALA A 182 0.09 15.65 -13.90
N ASP A 183 -0.97 16.31 -13.44
CA ASP A 183 -1.43 17.65 -13.87
C ASP A 183 -0.77 18.80 -13.09
N GLY A 184 0.19 18.51 -12.20
CA GLY A 184 0.94 19.50 -11.42
C GLY A 184 0.29 19.93 -10.10
N GLY A 185 -0.83 19.31 -9.73
CA GLY A 185 -1.48 19.52 -8.44
C GLY A 185 -0.86 18.69 -7.30
N PRO A 186 -1.37 18.81 -6.07
CA PRO A 186 -0.93 17.97 -4.96
C PRO A 186 -1.34 16.50 -5.17
N PRO A 187 -0.52 15.51 -4.74
CA PRO A 187 -0.76 14.09 -4.91
C PRO A 187 -1.78 13.56 -3.90
N LEU A 188 -3.00 14.12 -3.94
CA LEU A 188 -4.11 13.76 -3.07
C LEU A 188 -5.38 13.60 -3.90
N PRO A 189 -6.26 12.65 -3.56
CA PRO A 189 -7.53 12.48 -4.25
C PRO A 189 -8.34 13.79 -4.21
N PRO A 190 -9.13 14.11 -5.25
CA PRO A 190 -10.05 15.24 -5.22
C PRO A 190 -11.29 14.91 -4.38
N GLY A 191 -11.94 15.93 -3.83
CA GLY A 191 -13.18 15.75 -3.06
C GLY A 191 -14.39 15.29 -3.90
N ARG A 192 -14.36 15.53 -5.22
CA ARG A 192 -15.36 15.04 -6.18
C ARG A 192 -14.73 14.01 -7.10
N HIS A 193 -15.31 12.82 -7.13
CA HIS A 193 -14.84 11.73 -7.97
C HIS A 193 -15.36 11.91 -9.41
N ALA A 194 -14.45 12.00 -10.37
CA ALA A 194 -14.75 11.84 -11.79
C ALA A 194 -14.11 10.53 -12.27
N HIS A 195 -14.79 9.79 -13.14
CA HIS A 195 -14.21 8.59 -13.71
C HIS A 195 -13.11 8.97 -14.69
N ALA A 196 -11.88 8.48 -14.45
CA ALA A 196 -10.74 8.76 -15.32
C ALA A 196 -10.99 8.39 -16.80
N SER A 197 -11.84 7.40 -17.07
CA SER A 197 -12.23 7.02 -18.43
C SER A 197 -13.03 8.08 -19.17
N GLU A 198 -13.68 9.00 -18.45
CA GLU A 198 -14.45 10.10 -19.02
C GLU A 198 -13.65 11.39 -19.00
N GLU A 199 -13.10 11.75 -17.85
CA GLU A 199 -12.34 12.98 -17.61
C GLU A 199 -11.19 12.67 -16.63
N GLY A 200 -9.98 12.49 -17.16
CA GLY A 200 -8.76 12.18 -16.41
C GLY A 200 -7.68 13.24 -16.63
N LEU A 201 -6.50 12.80 -17.07
CA LEU A 201 -5.31 13.65 -17.23
C LEU A 201 -5.59 14.83 -18.16
N GLY A 202 -5.41 16.06 -17.68
CA GLY A 202 -5.67 17.28 -18.45
C GLY A 202 -7.11 17.37 -18.98
N GLY A 203 -8.07 16.71 -18.30
CA GLY A 203 -9.48 16.63 -18.72
C GLY A 203 -9.75 15.65 -19.87
N ALA A 204 -8.74 14.92 -20.37
CA ALA A 204 -8.90 13.94 -21.44
C ALA A 204 -9.37 12.57 -20.91
N PRO A 205 -10.15 11.80 -21.70
CA PRO A 205 -10.43 10.39 -21.40
C PRO A 205 -9.12 9.64 -21.17
N THR A 206 -8.99 8.95 -20.04
CA THR A 206 -7.71 8.39 -19.60
C THR A 206 -7.82 6.91 -19.26
N LEU A 207 -6.98 6.10 -19.91
CA LEU A 207 -6.75 4.72 -19.50
C LEU A 207 -5.70 4.69 -18.39
N LEU A 208 -6.16 4.63 -17.14
CA LEU A 208 -5.30 4.45 -15.97
C LEU A 208 -5.35 2.99 -15.49
N SER A 209 -4.18 2.36 -15.41
CA SER A 209 -4.03 1.03 -14.81
C SER A 209 -2.68 0.83 -14.14
N ASN A 210 -2.60 -0.19 -13.29
CA ASN A 210 -1.39 -0.56 -12.57
C ASN A 210 -0.32 -1.13 -13.52
N THR A 211 0.95 -0.95 -13.15
CA THR A 211 2.14 -1.45 -13.85
C THR A 211 2.00 -2.90 -14.31
N GLU A 212 1.71 -3.82 -13.40
CA GLU A 212 1.56 -5.25 -13.74
C GLU A 212 0.42 -5.47 -14.74
N THR A 213 -0.64 -4.64 -14.72
CA THR A 213 -1.75 -4.80 -15.68
C THR A 213 -1.29 -4.53 -17.12
N PHE A 214 -0.42 -3.53 -17.33
CA PHE A 214 0.12 -3.27 -18.66
C PHE A 214 1.13 -4.34 -19.07
N ALA A 215 1.98 -4.83 -18.17
CA ALA A 215 2.87 -5.95 -18.49
C ALA A 215 2.09 -7.21 -18.88
N GLN A 216 0.99 -7.51 -18.17
CA GLN A 216 0.11 -8.64 -18.52
C GLN A 216 -0.59 -8.45 -19.86
N LEU A 217 -0.99 -7.21 -20.19
CA LEU A 217 -1.55 -6.89 -21.51
C LEU A 217 -0.52 -7.16 -22.62
N ALA A 218 0.74 -6.77 -22.41
CA ALA A 218 1.84 -7.04 -23.34
C ALA A 218 2.06 -8.55 -23.53
N LEU A 219 2.13 -9.31 -22.43
CA LEU A 219 2.27 -10.77 -22.48
C LEU A 219 1.10 -11.44 -23.19
N ALA A 220 -0.14 -11.05 -22.89
CA ALA A 220 -1.32 -11.59 -23.55
C ALA A 220 -1.27 -11.34 -25.07
N ALA A 221 -0.83 -10.15 -25.48
CA ALA A 221 -0.73 -9.79 -26.89
C ALA A 221 0.41 -10.55 -27.60
N HIS A 222 1.50 -10.84 -26.89
CA HIS A 222 2.63 -11.60 -27.44
C HIS A 222 2.34 -13.10 -27.53
N LEU A 223 1.75 -13.68 -26.49
CA LEU A 223 1.49 -15.13 -26.40
C LEU A 223 0.22 -15.55 -27.16
N GLY A 224 -0.75 -14.65 -27.31
CA GLY A 224 -2.11 -14.98 -27.69
C GLY A 224 -2.91 -15.57 -26.53
N ALA A 225 -4.24 -15.60 -26.69
CA ALA A 225 -5.15 -15.96 -25.61
C ALA A 225 -4.93 -17.39 -25.07
N ASP A 226 -4.74 -18.37 -25.96
CA ASP A 226 -4.62 -19.78 -25.59
C ASP A 226 -3.35 -20.05 -24.76
N HIS A 227 -2.19 -19.54 -25.20
CA HIS A 227 -0.94 -19.67 -24.44
C HIS A 227 -0.95 -18.82 -23.18
N TYR A 228 -1.61 -17.65 -23.19
CA TYR A 228 -1.81 -16.90 -21.96
C TYR A 228 -2.64 -17.71 -20.95
N ALA A 229 -3.71 -18.37 -21.40
CA ALA A 229 -4.60 -19.19 -20.59
C ALA A 229 -4.07 -20.59 -20.23
N SER A 230 -2.92 -21.00 -20.77
CA SER A 230 -2.29 -22.28 -20.40
C SER A 230 -1.70 -22.32 -18.99
N SER A 231 -1.75 -21.20 -18.27
CA SER A 231 -1.39 -21.07 -16.85
C SER A 231 -2.53 -20.39 -16.10
N GLY A 232 -2.63 -20.62 -14.80
CA GLY A 232 -3.67 -20.04 -13.96
C GLY A 232 -4.95 -20.87 -13.92
N THR A 233 -6.02 -20.30 -13.37
CA THR A 233 -7.34 -20.96 -13.35
C THR A 233 -8.15 -20.56 -14.57
N ALA A 234 -9.21 -21.32 -14.88
CA ALA A 234 -10.14 -20.95 -15.95
C ALA A 234 -10.79 -19.57 -15.74
N ALA A 235 -11.10 -19.22 -14.48
CA ALA A 235 -11.71 -17.93 -14.14
C ALA A 235 -10.71 -16.77 -14.04
N GLU A 236 -9.43 -17.06 -13.84
CA GLU A 236 -8.36 -16.06 -13.75
C GLU A 236 -7.08 -16.63 -14.39
N PRO A 237 -7.00 -16.61 -15.74
CA PRO A 237 -5.85 -17.14 -16.47
C PRO A 237 -4.61 -16.26 -16.32
N GLY A 238 -3.46 -16.87 -16.57
CA GLY A 238 -2.13 -16.27 -16.48
C GLY A 238 -1.48 -16.42 -15.10
N THR A 239 -0.35 -15.73 -14.96
CA THR A 239 0.37 -15.58 -13.69
C THR A 239 -0.05 -14.27 -13.01
N LEU A 240 0.41 -14.08 -11.77
CA LEU A 240 0.28 -12.84 -11.02
C LEU A 240 1.56 -12.62 -10.21
N LEU A 241 1.87 -11.36 -9.90
CA LEU A 241 2.96 -11.02 -8.99
C LEU A 241 2.44 -10.84 -7.56
N LEU A 242 3.15 -11.46 -6.62
CA LEU A 242 2.94 -11.35 -5.19
C LEU A 242 4.14 -10.69 -4.53
N THR A 243 3.93 -10.01 -3.42
CA THR A 243 5.00 -9.68 -2.47
C THR A 243 4.77 -10.45 -1.19
N VAL A 244 5.72 -11.29 -0.79
CA VAL A 244 5.67 -12.02 0.49
C VAL A 244 6.62 -11.34 1.46
N SER A 245 6.12 -10.93 2.62
CA SER A 245 6.91 -10.30 3.69
C SER A 245 6.33 -10.67 5.06
N GLY A 246 6.91 -10.22 6.17
CA GLY A 246 6.47 -10.62 7.51
C GLY A 246 7.27 -11.81 8.04
N ALA A 247 6.60 -12.90 8.46
CA ALA A 247 7.24 -14.10 9.00
C ALA A 247 7.94 -14.97 7.94
N VAL A 248 8.87 -14.38 7.20
CA VAL A 248 9.77 -15.03 6.24
C VAL A 248 11.20 -14.51 6.46
N PRO A 249 12.25 -15.28 6.14
CA PRO A 249 13.63 -14.84 6.35
C PRO A 249 13.97 -13.54 5.61
N ASP A 250 13.48 -13.42 4.37
CA ASP A 250 13.65 -12.24 3.54
C ASP A 250 12.35 -11.95 2.77
N PRO A 251 11.95 -10.67 2.61
CA PRO A 251 10.88 -10.31 1.69
C PRO A 251 11.20 -10.74 0.25
N ARG A 252 10.20 -11.21 -0.49
CA ARG A 252 10.36 -11.69 -1.88
C ARG A 252 9.23 -11.19 -2.77
N VAL A 253 9.54 -10.93 -4.04
CA VAL A 253 8.52 -10.86 -5.09
C VAL A 253 8.39 -12.23 -5.74
N VAL A 254 7.17 -12.73 -5.86
CA VAL A 254 6.90 -14.07 -6.39
C VAL A 254 6.00 -13.95 -7.61
N GLU A 255 6.44 -14.44 -8.75
CA GLU A 255 5.53 -14.74 -9.86
C GLU A 255 4.96 -16.13 -9.67
N ALA A 256 3.63 -16.26 -9.69
CA ALA A 256 2.97 -17.56 -9.60
C ALA A 256 1.71 -17.64 -10.47
N PRO A 257 1.35 -18.83 -10.97
CA PRO A 257 0.03 -19.09 -11.55
C PRO A 257 -1.08 -18.74 -10.57
N SER A 258 -2.14 -18.11 -11.08
CA SER A 258 -3.38 -17.99 -10.32
C SER A 258 -3.91 -19.38 -9.91
N GLY A 259 -4.45 -19.50 -8.70
CA GLY A 259 -4.97 -20.75 -8.15
C GLY A 259 -3.93 -21.62 -7.45
N VAL A 260 -2.65 -21.24 -7.45
CA VAL A 260 -1.63 -21.94 -6.66
C VAL A 260 -2.02 -21.98 -5.17
N PRO A 261 -1.81 -23.08 -4.44
CA PRO A 261 -2.09 -23.11 -3.01
C PRO A 261 -1.30 -22.04 -2.25
N LEU A 262 -1.96 -21.24 -1.40
CA LEU A 262 -1.31 -20.18 -0.61
C LEU A 262 -0.19 -20.75 0.26
N ALA A 263 -0.42 -21.90 0.88
CA ALA A 263 0.58 -22.60 1.67
C ALA A 263 1.86 -22.95 0.88
N HIS A 264 1.73 -23.27 -0.42
CA HIS A 264 2.89 -23.55 -1.27
C HIS A 264 3.70 -22.28 -1.53
N VAL A 265 3.05 -21.14 -1.77
CA VAL A 265 3.72 -19.84 -1.93
C VAL A 265 4.49 -19.47 -0.67
N LEU A 266 3.86 -19.58 0.50
CA LEU A 266 4.46 -19.23 1.80
C LEU A 266 5.67 -20.10 2.11
N ARG A 267 5.56 -21.43 1.97
CA ARG A 267 6.69 -22.36 2.17
C ARG A 267 7.84 -22.09 1.22
N SER A 268 7.54 -21.78 -0.05
CA SER A 268 8.56 -21.46 -1.06
C SER A 268 9.32 -20.16 -0.74
N CYS A 269 8.73 -19.28 0.07
CA CYS A 269 9.39 -18.08 0.60
C CYS A 269 10.08 -18.30 1.95
N GLY A 270 10.05 -19.52 2.49
CA GLY A 270 10.66 -19.87 3.77
C GLY A 270 9.81 -19.55 5.00
N ALA A 271 8.49 -19.35 4.86
CA ALA A 271 7.62 -19.22 6.02
C ALA A 271 7.60 -20.53 6.83
N GLY A 272 7.71 -20.41 8.16
CA GLY A 272 7.61 -21.54 9.07
C GLY A 272 6.20 -22.15 9.14
N PRO A 273 6.05 -23.35 9.71
CA PRO A 273 4.74 -24.00 9.84
C PRO A 273 3.83 -23.32 10.89
N ASP A 274 4.43 -22.69 11.90
CA ASP A 274 3.73 -22.15 13.08
C ASP A 274 3.30 -20.69 12.87
N LEU A 275 2.43 -20.48 11.90
CA LEU A 275 1.80 -19.19 11.63
C LEU A 275 0.51 -19.03 12.44
N GLN A 276 0.24 -17.82 12.93
CA GLN A 276 -1.04 -17.50 13.58
C GLN A 276 -2.13 -17.23 12.55
N ALA A 277 -1.75 -16.49 11.50
CA ALA A 277 -2.63 -15.99 10.47
C ALA A 277 -1.80 -15.49 9.28
N VAL A 278 -2.47 -15.18 8.18
CA VAL A 278 -1.89 -14.54 7.01
C VAL A 278 -2.76 -13.35 6.64
N LEU A 279 -2.17 -12.15 6.62
CA LEU A 279 -2.83 -10.99 6.02
C LEU A 279 -2.67 -11.07 4.49
N THR A 280 -3.81 -11.09 3.79
CA THR A 280 -3.86 -11.21 2.34
C THR A 280 -4.35 -9.91 1.71
N GLY A 281 -3.67 -9.47 0.65
CA GLY A 281 -4.05 -8.29 -0.14
C GLY A 281 -3.44 -6.97 0.33
N GLY A 282 -2.52 -7.02 1.28
CA GLY A 282 -1.86 -5.85 1.86
C GLY A 282 -2.60 -5.26 3.06
N TYR A 283 -2.24 -4.03 3.45
CA TYR A 283 -2.83 -3.33 4.60
C TYR A 283 -4.26 -2.82 4.38
N HIS A 284 -4.76 -2.86 3.14
CA HIS A 284 -6.21 -2.75 2.83
C HIS A 284 -6.90 -4.11 2.66
N GLY A 285 -6.15 -5.19 2.92
CA GLY A 285 -6.56 -6.57 2.76
C GLY A 285 -7.38 -7.11 3.92
N ALA A 286 -7.32 -8.44 4.09
CA ALA A 286 -8.06 -9.18 5.09
C ALA A 286 -7.20 -10.27 5.73
N TRP A 287 -7.36 -10.43 7.04
CA TRP A 287 -6.73 -11.51 7.81
C TRP A 287 -7.45 -12.83 7.58
N LEU A 288 -6.68 -13.87 7.29
CA LEU A 288 -7.11 -15.27 7.32
C LEU A 288 -6.44 -15.94 8.51
N ASP A 289 -7.21 -16.65 9.33
CA ASP A 289 -6.62 -17.55 10.33
C ASP A 289 -5.76 -18.62 9.65
N ALA A 290 -4.84 -19.24 10.41
CA ALA A 290 -3.90 -20.19 9.83
C ALA A 290 -4.58 -21.37 9.10
N PRO A 291 -5.58 -22.08 9.67
CA PRO A 291 -6.26 -23.17 8.98
C PRO A 291 -6.87 -22.75 7.63
N THR A 292 -7.54 -21.59 7.61
CA THR A 292 -8.17 -21.05 6.40
C THR A 292 -7.10 -20.67 5.37
N ALA A 293 -6.03 -20.02 5.80
CA ALA A 293 -4.91 -19.66 4.92
C ALA A 293 -4.23 -20.90 4.30
N TYR A 294 -4.11 -21.99 5.06
CA TYR A 294 -3.53 -23.25 4.58
C TYR A 294 -4.37 -23.92 3.48
N ALA A 295 -5.70 -23.78 3.54
CA ALA A 295 -6.63 -24.32 2.56
C ALA A 295 -6.87 -23.39 1.34
N ALA A 296 -6.49 -22.12 1.44
CA ALA A 296 -6.79 -21.12 0.42
C ALA A 296 -5.94 -21.29 -0.87
N ALA A 297 -6.56 -20.94 -1.99
CA ALA A 297 -5.89 -20.82 -3.28
C ALA A 297 -5.64 -19.34 -3.62
N VAL A 298 -4.48 -19.02 -4.19
CA VAL A 298 -4.11 -17.65 -4.56
C VAL A 298 -4.75 -17.26 -5.89
N SER A 299 -5.99 -16.81 -5.80
CA SER A 299 -6.73 -16.13 -6.87
C SER A 299 -7.72 -15.16 -6.25
N ARG A 300 -8.37 -14.30 -7.03
CA ARG A 300 -9.38 -13.40 -6.48
C ARG A 300 -10.56 -14.17 -5.90
N GLU A 301 -11.03 -15.17 -6.63
CA GLU A 301 -12.13 -16.03 -6.20
C GLU A 301 -11.73 -16.90 -5.01
N GLY A 302 -10.57 -17.55 -5.08
CA GLY A 302 -10.08 -18.45 -4.03
C GLY A 302 -9.82 -17.76 -2.69
N LEU A 303 -9.34 -16.51 -2.71
CA LEU A 303 -9.19 -15.72 -1.49
C LEU A 303 -10.53 -15.14 -1.03
N ALA A 304 -11.38 -14.64 -1.95
CA ALA A 304 -12.66 -14.06 -1.56
C ALA A 304 -13.62 -15.09 -0.95
N SER A 305 -13.60 -16.35 -1.42
CA SER A 305 -14.47 -17.42 -0.93
C SER A 305 -14.20 -17.80 0.53
N CYS A 306 -13.01 -17.49 1.04
CA CYS A 306 -12.61 -17.72 2.43
C CYS A 306 -12.49 -16.43 3.26
N GLY A 307 -13.04 -15.31 2.77
CA GLY A 307 -13.03 -14.02 3.48
C GLY A 307 -11.73 -13.21 3.34
N GLY A 308 -10.78 -13.71 2.55
CA GLY A 308 -9.52 -13.04 2.22
C GLY A 308 -9.66 -12.03 1.07
N SER A 309 -8.54 -11.44 0.67
CA SER A 309 -8.48 -10.53 -0.49
C SER A 309 -7.17 -10.67 -1.22
N LEU A 310 -7.21 -10.71 -2.57
CA LEU A 310 -5.96 -10.65 -3.35
C LEU A 310 -5.34 -9.25 -3.32
N GLY A 311 -6.16 -8.19 -3.23
CA GLY A 311 -5.71 -6.80 -3.13
C GLY A 311 -4.55 -6.44 -4.07
N ALA A 312 -3.50 -5.85 -3.49
CA ALA A 312 -2.27 -5.47 -4.19
C ALA A 312 -1.28 -6.64 -4.39
N GLY A 313 -1.66 -7.88 -4.04
CA GLY A 313 -0.79 -9.05 -4.13
C GLY A 313 0.19 -9.21 -2.96
N ALA A 314 0.02 -8.47 -1.86
CA ALA A 314 0.85 -8.65 -0.66
C ALA A 314 0.32 -9.78 0.23
N LEU A 315 1.21 -10.66 0.67
CA LEU A 315 0.97 -11.77 1.59
C LEU A 315 1.89 -11.61 2.80
N LEU A 316 1.29 -11.53 3.98
CA LEU A 316 1.97 -11.20 5.23
C LEU A 316 1.67 -12.28 6.29
N PRO A 317 2.37 -13.42 6.26
CA PRO A 317 2.32 -14.40 7.34
C PRO A 317 2.76 -13.79 8.68
N LEU A 318 2.06 -14.13 9.76
CA LEU A 318 2.31 -13.64 11.11
C LEU A 318 2.88 -14.74 12.01
N PRO A 319 4.02 -14.52 12.70
CA PRO A 319 4.70 -15.57 13.46
C PRO A 319 4.02 -15.79 14.83
N ALA A 320 4.03 -17.02 15.37
CA ALA A 320 3.40 -17.36 16.66
C ALA A 320 3.82 -16.50 17.87
N GLY A 321 5.05 -15.98 17.89
CA GLY A 321 5.63 -15.31 19.05
C GLY A 321 5.20 -13.85 19.29
N THR A 322 4.44 -13.23 18.38
CA THR A 322 4.02 -11.81 18.52
C THR A 322 2.55 -11.69 18.93
N CYS A 323 2.19 -10.61 19.63
CA CYS A 323 0.80 -10.24 19.88
C CYS A 323 0.13 -9.80 18.56
N PRO A 324 -0.86 -10.54 18.03
CA PRO A 324 -1.43 -10.23 16.72
C PRO A 324 -2.23 -8.92 16.73
N LEU A 325 -2.96 -8.64 17.81
CA LEU A 325 -3.71 -7.38 17.94
C LEU A 325 -2.77 -6.18 18.17
N GLY A 326 -1.63 -6.37 18.81
CA GLY A 326 -0.59 -5.35 18.94
C GLY A 326 0.02 -4.98 17.59
N GLU A 327 0.27 -5.96 16.71
CA GLU A 327 0.69 -5.71 15.33
C GLU A 327 -0.40 -5.00 14.52
N ALA A 328 -1.66 -5.40 14.71
CA ALA A 328 -2.80 -4.73 14.08
C ALA A 328 -2.92 -3.26 14.52
N VAL A 329 -2.69 -2.93 15.80
CA VAL A 329 -2.65 -1.54 16.29
C VAL A 329 -1.55 -0.73 15.61
N ARG A 330 -0.34 -1.28 15.46
CA ARG A 330 0.76 -0.60 14.76
C ARG A 330 0.36 -0.21 13.34
N VAL A 331 -0.19 -1.16 12.58
CA VAL A 331 -0.63 -0.94 11.20
C VAL A 331 -1.84 -0.01 11.13
N ALA A 332 -2.82 -0.14 12.03
CA ALA A 332 -3.99 0.74 12.07
C ALA A 332 -3.60 2.21 12.32
N HIS A 333 -2.62 2.46 13.21
CA HIS A 333 -2.06 3.79 13.41
C HIS A 333 -1.35 4.31 12.17
N TRP A 334 -0.55 3.48 11.51
CA TRP A 334 0.11 3.86 10.27
C TRP A 334 -0.91 4.19 9.16
N LEU A 335 -1.96 3.37 8.98
CA LEU A 335 -3.05 3.64 8.03
C LEU A 335 -3.78 4.95 8.34
N ALA A 336 -3.98 5.28 9.62
CA ALA A 336 -4.55 6.57 10.01
C ALA A 336 -3.61 7.75 9.66
N ALA A 337 -2.30 7.58 9.80
CA ALA A 337 -1.30 8.60 9.47
C ALA A 337 -1.11 8.79 7.95
N GLU A 338 -1.28 7.73 7.16
CA GLU A 338 -1.20 7.76 5.68
C GLU A 338 -2.45 8.33 4.99
N SER A 339 -3.40 8.81 5.78
CA SER A 339 -4.62 9.42 5.30
C SER A 339 -4.38 10.77 4.62
N ALA A 340 -5.12 11.03 3.54
CA ALA A 340 -5.16 12.36 2.91
C ALA A 340 -5.73 13.46 3.82
N GLY A 341 -6.45 13.08 4.89
CA GLY A 341 -7.07 14.03 5.84
C GLY A 341 -8.22 14.87 5.28
N GLN A 342 -8.70 14.60 4.06
CA GLN A 342 -9.66 15.47 3.37
C GLN A 342 -11.13 15.23 3.76
N CYS A 343 -11.53 13.98 4.04
CA CYS A 343 -12.91 13.66 4.42
C CYS A 343 -13.02 13.34 5.92
N GLY A 344 -14.23 13.50 6.48
CA GLY A 344 -14.51 13.19 7.89
C GLY A 344 -14.06 11.79 8.33
N PRO A 345 -14.38 10.72 7.57
CA PRO A 345 -13.90 9.36 7.86
C PRO A 345 -12.37 9.23 7.90
N CYS A 346 -11.67 9.97 7.06
CA CYS A 346 -10.21 10.00 7.04
C CYS A 346 -9.62 10.79 8.21
N ARG A 347 -10.15 11.99 8.49
CA ARG A 347 -9.57 12.95 9.44
C ARG A 347 -9.89 12.61 10.89
N LEU A 348 -11.10 12.12 11.16
CA LEU A 348 -11.58 11.79 12.50
C LEU A 348 -11.81 10.29 12.66
N GLY A 349 -12.34 9.63 11.62
CA GLY A 349 -12.72 8.23 11.69
C GLY A 349 -11.54 7.28 11.85
N LEU A 350 -10.54 7.33 10.97
CA LEU A 350 -9.37 6.42 11.05
C LEU A 350 -8.58 6.53 12.35
N PRO A 351 -8.29 7.75 12.88
CA PRO A 351 -7.72 7.87 14.22
C PRO A 351 -8.59 7.26 15.32
N SER A 352 -9.92 7.35 15.19
CA SER A 352 -10.86 6.75 16.15
C SER A 352 -10.85 5.23 16.08
N VAL A 353 -10.79 4.64 14.87
CA VAL A 353 -10.65 3.19 14.68
C VAL A 353 -9.35 2.68 15.31
N ALA A 354 -8.22 3.32 15.00
CA ALA A 354 -6.92 2.93 15.54
C ALA A 354 -6.86 3.08 17.06
N GLY A 355 -7.40 4.19 17.60
CA GLY A 355 -7.48 4.44 19.03
C GLY A 355 -8.34 3.41 19.77
N ALA A 356 -9.52 3.11 19.25
CA ALA A 356 -10.40 2.10 19.84
C ALA A 356 -9.75 0.70 19.83
N LEU A 357 -9.01 0.36 18.76
CA LEU A 357 -8.29 -0.93 18.70
C LEU A 357 -7.17 -0.97 19.75
N ALA A 358 -6.46 0.14 19.95
CA ALA A 358 -5.46 0.26 21.01
C ALA A 358 -6.07 0.14 22.41
N ASP A 359 -7.27 0.69 22.62
CA ASP A 359 -8.00 0.56 23.88
C ASP A 359 -8.39 -0.90 24.16
N VAL A 360 -8.80 -1.67 23.13
CA VAL A 360 -9.01 -3.13 23.26
C VAL A 360 -7.74 -3.83 23.70
N VAL A 361 -6.62 -3.56 23.01
CA VAL A 361 -5.31 -4.18 23.33
C VAL A 361 -4.84 -3.82 24.75
N SER A 362 -5.23 -2.66 25.26
CA SER A 362 -4.87 -2.18 26.60
C SER A 362 -5.83 -2.65 27.72
N GLY A 363 -6.73 -3.60 27.44
CA GLY A 363 -7.65 -4.13 28.45
C GLY A 363 -8.96 -3.34 28.62
N GLY A 364 -9.36 -2.53 27.64
CA GLY A 364 -10.59 -1.72 27.67
C GLY A 364 -11.91 -2.51 27.65
N GLY A 365 -11.83 -3.85 27.70
CA GLY A 365 -12.99 -4.73 27.84
C GLY A 365 -13.97 -4.68 26.66
N ARG A 366 -15.19 -5.16 26.91
CA ARG A 366 -16.24 -5.29 25.89
C ARG A 366 -16.68 -3.96 25.29
N SER A 367 -16.63 -2.88 26.07
CA SER A 367 -17.00 -1.53 25.60
C SER A 367 -16.03 -1.02 24.54
N ALA A 368 -14.71 -1.24 24.72
CA ALA A 368 -13.72 -0.89 23.70
C ALA A 368 -13.94 -1.69 22.40
N LEU A 369 -14.23 -3.00 22.50
CA LEU A 369 -14.52 -3.83 21.33
C LEU A 369 -15.73 -3.33 20.53
N GLU A 370 -16.81 -2.96 21.21
CA GLU A 370 -17.99 -2.39 20.56
C GLU A 370 -17.66 -1.03 19.91
N THR A 371 -16.85 -0.21 20.57
CA THR A 371 -16.38 1.07 20.03
C THR A 371 -15.58 0.88 18.74
N VAL A 372 -14.72 -0.13 18.65
CA VAL A 372 -13.98 -0.46 17.41
C VAL A 372 -14.95 -0.79 16.29
N ARG A 373 -15.94 -1.65 16.55
CA ARG A 373 -16.93 -2.06 15.54
C ARG A 373 -17.74 -0.88 15.03
N GLN A 374 -18.19 -0.01 15.94
CA GLN A 374 -18.93 1.20 15.59
C GLN A 374 -18.08 2.18 14.79
N ALA A 375 -16.85 2.45 15.22
CA ALA A 375 -15.93 3.34 14.52
C ALA A 375 -15.60 2.82 13.11
N ALA A 376 -15.31 1.52 12.97
CA ALA A 376 -15.03 0.90 11.67
C ALA A 376 -16.27 0.89 10.76
N GLY A 377 -17.46 0.65 11.32
CA GLY A 377 -18.73 0.75 10.59
C GLY A 377 -19.04 2.18 10.12
N ALA A 378 -18.70 3.18 10.93
CA ALA A 378 -18.94 4.58 10.62
C ALA A 378 -18.10 5.12 9.45
N VAL A 379 -16.90 4.58 9.22
CA VAL A 379 -16.03 5.04 8.11
C VAL A 379 -16.32 4.36 6.77
N ARG A 380 -16.91 3.16 6.80
CA ARG A 380 -17.13 2.34 5.61
C ARG A 380 -18.10 3.00 4.62
N GLY A 381 -17.71 3.09 3.36
CA GLY A 381 -18.47 3.64 2.24
C GLY A 381 -18.59 5.16 2.24
N ARG A 382 -17.88 5.86 3.13
CA ARG A 382 -18.00 7.31 3.32
C ARG A 382 -16.73 8.10 2.96
N GLY A 383 -15.69 7.40 2.49
CA GLY A 383 -14.43 8.00 2.05
C GLY A 383 -14.54 8.68 0.69
N ALA A 384 -13.68 9.69 0.45
CA ALA A 384 -13.45 10.21 -0.91
C ALA A 384 -12.70 9.20 -1.82
N CYS A 385 -12.05 8.21 -1.20
CA CYS A 385 -11.41 7.06 -1.83
C CYS A 385 -11.65 5.81 -0.97
N ALA A 386 -11.16 4.65 -1.42
CA ALA A 386 -11.32 3.37 -0.73
C ALA A 386 -10.40 3.18 0.50
N HIS A 387 -9.54 4.16 0.84
CA HIS A 387 -8.62 4.06 1.98
C HIS A 387 -9.32 3.77 3.32
N PRO A 388 -10.43 4.46 3.68
CA PRO A 388 -11.15 4.15 4.92
C PRO A 388 -11.78 2.75 4.93
N ASP A 389 -12.24 2.27 3.76
CA ASP A 389 -12.81 0.94 3.62
C ASP A 389 -11.76 -0.14 3.85
N GLY A 390 -10.57 0.04 3.28
CA GLY A 390 -9.44 -0.86 3.47
C GLY A 390 -8.98 -0.93 4.93
N ALA A 391 -8.86 0.23 5.60
CA ALA A 391 -8.46 0.27 7.00
C ALA A 391 -9.51 -0.33 7.96
N ALA A 392 -10.80 -0.13 7.67
CA ALA A 392 -11.88 -0.77 8.40
C ALA A 392 -11.87 -2.29 8.21
N ARG A 393 -11.70 -2.77 6.96
CA ARG A 393 -11.59 -4.21 6.66
C ARG A 393 -10.43 -4.85 7.39
N PHE A 394 -9.24 -4.25 7.32
CA PHE A 394 -8.05 -4.70 8.03
C PHE A 394 -8.32 -4.88 9.53
N THR A 395 -8.92 -3.87 10.15
CA THR A 395 -9.22 -3.87 11.59
C THR A 395 -10.25 -4.93 11.96
N LEU A 396 -11.37 -4.98 11.24
CA LEU A 396 -12.47 -5.89 11.54
C LEU A 396 -12.08 -7.36 11.33
N THR A 397 -11.34 -7.66 10.27
CA THR A 397 -10.88 -9.03 10.00
C THR A 397 -9.84 -9.49 11.01
N ALA A 398 -9.02 -8.58 11.59
CA ALA A 398 -8.13 -8.92 12.69
C ALA A 398 -8.92 -9.41 13.92
N LEU A 399 -10.02 -8.73 14.27
CA LEU A 399 -10.88 -9.15 15.39
C LEU A 399 -11.51 -10.53 15.17
N SER A 400 -11.78 -10.90 13.91
CA SER A 400 -12.34 -12.20 13.53
C SER A 400 -11.28 -13.31 13.45
N ALA A 401 -10.07 -12.99 13.00
CA ALA A 401 -9.00 -13.97 12.83
C ALA A 401 -8.30 -14.34 14.15
N PHE A 402 -8.34 -13.45 15.15
CA PHE A 402 -7.62 -13.61 16.42
C PHE A 402 -8.59 -13.66 17.61
N THR A 403 -9.59 -14.54 17.58
CA THR A 403 -10.66 -14.60 18.59
C THR A 403 -10.15 -14.88 20.00
N ASP A 404 -9.19 -15.79 20.13
CA ASP A 404 -8.68 -16.20 21.45
C ASP A 404 -7.84 -15.08 22.07
N ASP A 405 -7.04 -14.41 21.26
CA ASP A 405 -6.29 -13.21 21.66
C ASP A 405 -7.18 -12.05 22.02
N LEU A 406 -8.22 -11.84 21.22
CA LEU A 406 -9.22 -10.84 21.50
C LEU A 406 -9.88 -11.10 22.86
N ALA A 407 -10.24 -12.35 23.15
CA ALA A 407 -10.79 -12.73 24.45
C ALA A 407 -9.79 -12.47 25.59
N ALA A 408 -8.52 -12.82 25.41
CA ALA A 408 -7.47 -12.57 26.40
C ALA A 408 -7.28 -11.07 26.69
N HIS A 409 -7.26 -10.23 25.67
CA HIS A 409 -7.18 -8.78 25.83
C HIS A 409 -8.43 -8.18 26.49
N VAL A 410 -9.62 -8.64 26.10
CA VAL A 410 -10.89 -8.14 26.64
C VAL A 410 -11.11 -8.55 28.10
N LEU A 411 -10.69 -9.75 28.50
CA LEU A 411 -10.95 -10.30 29.84
C LEU A 411 -9.79 -10.13 30.81
N GLY A 412 -8.54 -10.21 30.32
CA GLY A 412 -7.33 -10.31 31.15
C GLY A 412 -6.32 -9.18 30.98
N GLY A 413 -6.62 -8.16 30.16
CA GLY A 413 -5.73 -7.01 29.94
C GLY A 413 -4.54 -7.28 29.02
N GLY A 414 -4.40 -8.49 28.48
CA GLY A 414 -3.31 -8.85 27.57
C GLY A 414 -3.30 -10.33 27.15
N CYS A 415 -2.70 -10.64 26.00
CA CYS A 415 -2.47 -12.02 25.54
C CYS A 415 -1.11 -12.62 25.99
N GLY A 416 -0.35 -11.92 26.85
CA GLY A 416 0.94 -12.39 27.38
C GLY A 416 2.11 -12.39 26.38
N ARG A 417 1.90 -11.97 25.13
CA ARG A 417 2.93 -11.93 24.08
C ARG A 417 3.38 -10.50 23.77
N PRO A 418 4.68 -10.28 23.46
CA PRO A 418 5.17 -8.97 23.04
C PRO A 418 4.75 -8.63 21.61
N THR A 419 4.73 -7.35 21.24
CA THR A 419 4.60 -6.92 19.84
C THR A 419 5.99 -6.80 19.22
N LEU A 420 6.35 -7.71 18.32
CA LEU A 420 7.71 -7.82 17.77
C LEU A 420 8.01 -6.88 16.60
N GLY A 421 6.98 -6.27 16.02
CA GLY A 421 7.12 -5.46 14.82
C GLY A 421 7.14 -6.30 13.53
N ALA A 422 6.52 -7.48 13.55
CA ALA A 422 6.57 -8.47 12.46
C ALA A 422 5.96 -7.94 11.15
N LEU A 423 5.01 -7.01 11.21
CA LEU A 423 4.48 -6.35 10.01
C LEU A 423 5.35 -5.15 9.63
N PRO A 424 5.83 -5.08 8.37
CA PRO A 424 6.80 -4.07 7.93
C PRO A 424 6.17 -2.68 7.83
N LEU A 425 6.61 -1.76 8.66
CA LEU A 425 6.27 -0.34 8.55
C LEU A 425 7.53 0.46 8.21
N PRO A 426 7.42 1.62 7.53
CA PRO A 426 8.57 2.49 7.35
C PRO A 426 9.13 2.83 8.72
N LEU A 427 10.46 2.74 8.88
CA LEU A 427 11.11 3.37 10.01
C LEU A 427 10.70 4.84 10.00
N ALA A 428 10.23 5.37 11.13
CA ALA A 428 9.92 6.78 11.22
C ALA A 428 11.16 7.55 10.73
N ALA A 429 11.01 8.34 9.66
CA ALA A 429 12.09 9.17 9.16
C ALA A 429 12.53 10.09 10.32
N GLY A 430 13.66 9.76 10.95
CA GLY A 430 14.11 10.39 12.19
C GLY A 430 14.67 9.45 13.28
N ALA A 431 14.75 8.14 13.08
CA ALA A 431 15.51 7.26 13.97
C ALA A 431 17.02 7.22 13.61
N THR A 432 17.62 8.40 13.48
CA THR A 432 19.06 8.59 13.75
C THR A 432 19.17 9.11 15.18
N GLU A 433 20.19 8.65 15.89
CA GLU A 433 20.51 9.08 17.26
C GLU A 433 20.32 10.59 17.44
N GLY A 434 19.48 10.98 18.41
CA GLY A 434 19.06 12.35 18.67
C GLY A 434 17.82 12.79 17.89
N SER A 435 16.62 12.46 18.38
CA SER A 435 15.38 13.07 17.86
C SER A 435 15.39 14.59 18.08
N PRO A 436 14.96 15.41 17.10
CA PRO A 436 14.75 16.84 17.35
C PRO A 436 13.61 17.03 18.36
N GLU A 437 13.90 17.80 19.40
CA GLU A 437 12.93 18.23 20.42
C GLU A 437 11.80 19.02 19.75
N SER A 438 10.54 18.84 20.19
CA SER A 438 9.39 19.51 19.57
C SER A 438 9.33 21.02 19.86
N GLY A 439 10.31 21.57 20.59
CA GLY A 439 10.31 22.94 21.11
C GLY A 439 9.21 23.18 22.16
N GLU A 440 8.56 22.11 22.64
CA GLU A 440 7.53 22.15 23.68
C GLU A 440 8.04 21.39 24.91
N ARG A 441 7.78 21.92 26.10
CA ARG A 441 8.03 21.25 27.38
C ARG A 441 6.71 20.94 28.07
N LEU A 442 6.66 19.78 28.71
CA LEU A 442 5.55 19.46 29.60
C LEU A 442 5.77 20.23 30.90
N ALA A 443 4.75 20.92 31.37
CA ALA A 443 4.76 21.69 32.61
C ALA A 443 3.59 21.30 33.51
N VAL A 444 3.84 21.32 34.82
CA VAL A 444 2.84 21.10 35.86
C VAL A 444 2.56 22.42 36.57
N ASP A 445 1.29 22.81 36.67
CA ASP A 445 0.83 23.84 37.58
C ASP A 445 0.67 23.23 38.98
N TRP A 446 1.63 23.52 39.85
CA TRP A 446 1.69 22.97 41.20
C TRP A 446 0.58 23.50 42.12
N THR A 447 -0.09 24.60 41.76
CA THR A 447 -1.23 25.11 42.53
C THR A 447 -2.50 24.32 42.26
N LEU A 448 -2.57 23.63 41.12
CA LEU A 448 -3.70 22.81 40.72
C LEU A 448 -3.45 21.30 40.88
N CYS A 449 -2.19 20.87 40.95
CA CYS A 449 -1.88 19.44 41.02
C CYS A 449 -2.33 18.83 42.35
N GLU A 450 -3.14 17.78 42.28
CA GLU A 450 -3.63 17.03 43.45
C GLU A 450 -2.97 15.64 43.59
N GLY A 451 -1.91 15.33 42.84
CA GLY A 451 -1.17 14.06 42.99
C GLY A 451 -1.88 12.81 42.45
N HIS A 452 -2.83 12.94 41.53
CA HIS A 452 -3.61 11.80 40.96
C HIS A 452 -2.79 10.73 40.22
N GLY A 453 -1.54 11.01 39.85
CA GLY A 453 -0.61 10.04 39.25
C GLY A 453 -0.88 9.57 37.81
N LEU A 454 -2.05 9.86 37.24
CA LEU A 454 -2.46 9.43 35.88
C LEU A 454 -1.47 9.81 34.77
N CYS A 455 -0.79 10.93 34.91
CA CYS A 455 0.19 11.40 33.93
C CYS A 455 1.43 10.51 33.83
N ALA A 456 1.88 9.91 34.94
CA ALA A 456 2.97 8.95 34.94
C ALA A 456 2.58 7.63 34.27
N GLY A 457 1.31 7.22 34.35
CA GLY A 457 0.80 6.07 33.61
C GLY A 457 0.63 6.33 32.11
N LEU A 458 0.28 7.55 31.73
CA LEU A 458 0.03 7.95 30.33
C LEU A 458 1.29 8.37 29.57
N LEU A 459 2.34 8.80 30.29
CA LEU A 459 3.60 9.27 29.75
C LEU A 459 4.79 8.91 30.66
N PRO A 460 5.04 7.60 30.90
CA PRO A 460 6.09 7.14 31.81
C PRO A 460 7.51 7.53 31.35
N GLU A 461 7.69 7.83 30.07
CA GLU A 461 8.96 8.23 29.49
C GLU A 461 9.40 9.65 29.92
N LEU A 462 8.43 10.51 30.28
CA LEU A 462 8.70 11.91 30.67
C LEU A 462 8.19 12.26 32.08
N VAL A 463 7.38 11.40 32.71
CA VAL A 463 6.77 11.66 34.02
C VAL A 463 6.96 10.46 34.93
N ARG A 464 7.56 10.68 36.09
CA ARG A 464 7.66 9.71 37.20
C ARG A 464 6.92 10.23 38.42
N LEU A 465 6.51 9.35 39.33
CA LEU A 465 5.93 9.80 40.60
C LEU A 465 7.00 9.84 41.68
N GLY A 466 7.03 10.95 42.41
CA GLY A 466 7.83 11.11 43.61
C GLY A 466 7.26 10.30 44.79
N PRO A 467 8.02 10.16 45.88
CA PRO A 467 7.57 9.50 47.11
C PRO A 467 6.33 10.15 47.75
N ASP A 468 6.08 11.41 47.41
CA ASP A 468 4.95 12.25 47.83
C ASP A 468 3.71 12.10 46.92
N GLY A 469 3.79 11.27 45.86
CA GLY A 469 2.70 11.05 44.91
C GLY A 469 2.59 12.11 43.81
N TYR A 470 3.48 13.10 43.80
CA TYR A 470 3.48 14.18 42.81
C TYR A 470 4.35 13.85 41.57
N PRO A 471 4.01 14.37 40.37
CA PRO A 471 4.72 14.04 39.14
C PRO A 471 6.05 14.79 38.98
N ALA A 472 7.16 14.07 38.94
CA ALA A 472 8.47 14.57 38.51
C ALA A 472 8.60 14.49 36.99
N LEU A 473 8.81 15.62 36.31
CA LEU A 473 8.97 15.71 34.86
C LEU A 473 10.44 15.62 34.45
N ALA A 474 10.72 15.04 33.28
CA ALA A 474 12.03 15.12 32.65
C ALA A 474 12.36 16.57 32.24
N GLU A 475 13.61 17.00 32.42
CA GLU A 475 14.06 18.38 32.11
C GLU A 475 14.12 18.68 30.61
N ALA A 476 14.23 17.65 29.77
CA ALA A 476 14.34 17.75 28.31
C ALA A 476 13.00 18.11 27.63
N GLY A 477 13.09 18.67 26.43
CA GLY A 477 11.91 18.95 25.60
C GLY A 477 11.12 17.66 25.29
N VAL A 478 9.82 17.79 25.06
CA VAL A 478 8.98 16.65 24.66
C VAL A 478 9.48 16.18 23.28
N PRO A 479 9.95 14.94 23.14
CA PRO A 479 10.36 14.43 21.84
C PRO A 479 9.17 14.42 20.88
N THR A 480 9.40 14.73 19.61
CA THR A 480 8.35 14.81 18.58
C THR A 480 7.48 13.54 18.52
N HIS A 481 8.08 12.36 18.74
CA HIS A 481 7.37 11.08 18.76
C HIS A 481 6.50 10.86 20.03
N LEU A 482 6.79 11.56 21.13
CA LEU A 482 6.01 11.50 22.38
C LEU A 482 4.96 12.60 22.50
N ARG A 483 4.98 13.61 21.63
CA ARG A 483 4.04 14.75 21.64
C ARG A 483 2.57 14.32 21.72
N GLY A 484 2.19 13.27 20.99
CA GLY A 484 0.83 12.74 21.02
C GLY A 484 0.41 12.16 22.38
N ARG A 485 1.35 11.48 23.07
CA ARG A 485 1.14 10.96 24.43
C ARG A 485 1.14 12.11 25.45
N ALA A 486 2.00 13.11 25.28
CA ALA A 486 2.02 14.30 26.14
C ALA A 486 0.70 15.10 26.06
N LEU A 487 0.15 15.32 24.86
CA LEU A 487 -1.17 15.92 24.68
C LEU A 487 -2.29 15.09 25.33
N ARG A 488 -2.17 13.77 25.31
CA ARG A 488 -3.12 12.87 25.97
C ARG A 488 -3.03 12.99 27.49
N ALA A 489 -1.82 13.04 28.05
CA ALA A 489 -1.61 13.26 29.48
C ALA A 489 -2.17 14.61 29.95
N VAL A 490 -1.96 15.69 29.16
CA VAL A 490 -2.57 17.01 29.39
C VAL A 490 -4.10 16.93 29.43
N ARG A 491 -4.73 16.35 28.41
CA ARG A 491 -6.21 16.26 28.31
C ARG A 491 -6.85 15.38 29.36
N ARG A 492 -6.12 14.40 29.89
CA ARG A 492 -6.61 13.43 30.87
C ARG A 492 -6.22 13.77 32.31
N CYS A 493 -5.53 14.90 32.53
CA CYS A 493 -5.26 15.40 33.88
C CYS A 493 -6.58 15.85 34.53
N PRO A 494 -7.07 15.17 35.59
CA PRO A 494 -8.36 15.49 36.18
C PRO A 494 -8.41 16.90 36.78
N ALA A 495 -7.28 17.33 37.36
CA ALA A 495 -7.11 18.65 37.96
C ALA A 495 -6.67 19.73 36.96
N LEU A 496 -6.57 19.39 35.66
CA LEU A 496 -6.10 20.29 34.59
C LEU A 496 -4.73 20.94 34.87
N ALA A 497 -3.93 20.30 35.72
CA ALA A 497 -2.63 20.79 36.17
C ALA A 497 -1.51 20.59 35.16
N LEU A 498 -1.73 19.94 34.00
CA LEU A 498 -0.70 19.68 33.00
C LEU A 498 -0.90 20.54 31.75
N ARG A 499 0.19 21.08 31.21
CA ARG A 499 0.19 21.83 29.95
C ARG A 499 1.47 21.59 29.13
N LEU A 500 1.40 21.93 27.85
CA LEU A 500 2.56 21.99 26.96
C LEU A 500 2.90 23.44 26.69
N ASP A 501 4.06 23.88 27.18
CA ASP A 501 4.57 25.23 26.98
C ASP A 501 5.55 25.22 25.80
N ARG A 502 5.42 26.17 24.87
CA ARG A 502 6.42 26.37 23.81
C ARG A 502 7.56 27.22 24.33
N GLU A 503 8.79 26.80 24.13
CA GLU A 503 9.93 27.68 24.36
C GLU A 503 9.89 28.85 23.35
N LEU A 504 9.74 30.06 23.86
CA LEU A 504 10.05 31.27 23.10
C LEU A 504 11.57 31.35 23.02
N GLY A 505 12.13 31.28 21.80
CA GLY A 505 13.57 31.30 21.58
C GLY A 505 14.21 32.50 22.28
N ARG A 506 15.24 32.24 23.11
CA ARG A 506 16.17 33.27 23.55
C ARG A 506 16.86 33.81 22.29
N GLU A 507 16.47 35.00 21.86
CA GLU A 507 17.28 35.79 20.92
C GLU A 507 18.67 35.95 21.52
N ALA A 508 19.68 35.52 20.78
CA ALA A 508 21.08 35.76 21.12
C ALA A 508 21.31 37.28 21.11
N GLY A 509 21.35 37.88 22.31
CA GLY A 509 21.76 39.26 22.49
C GLY A 509 23.19 39.44 22.00
N GLN A 510 23.33 40.18 20.90
CA GLN A 510 24.57 40.86 20.55
C GLN A 510 24.89 41.85 21.68
N GLY A 511 26.00 41.63 22.37
CA GLY A 511 26.51 42.51 23.42
C GLY A 511 28.02 42.57 23.32
N ASN A 512 28.47 43.57 22.55
CA ASN A 512 29.78 44.25 22.46
C ASN A 512 31.07 43.43 22.61
#